data_AF-A0A852NCC9-F1
#
_entry.id   AF-A0A852NCC9-F1
#
_cell.length_a   1.000
_cell.length_b   1.000
_cell.length_c   1.000
_cell.angle_alpha   90.00
_cell.angle_beta   90.00
_cell.angle_gamma   90.00
#
_symmetry.space_group_name_H-M   'P 1'
#
loop_
_entity.id
_entity.type
_entity.pdbx_description
1 polymer ?
#
loop_
_entity_poly.entity_id
_entity_poly.type
_entity_poly.pdbx_seq_one_letter_code
_entity_poly.pdbx_strand_id
1 'polypeptide(L)'
;LFFFRVSDAIAEIRAVCIEEIGVWMKMYSDAFLNDSYLKYVGWTLHDRQGEVRLKCLKALQSLYTNRELFPKLELFTNRFKDRIVSMTLDKEYDVAVEAIRLVTLILHGSEEALSNEDCENVYHLVYSAHRPVAVAAGEFLHKKLFSRHDPQAEEALAKRRGRNSPNGNLIRMLVLFFLESELHEHAAYLVDSLWESSQELLKDWECMTELLLEEPVQGEE
;
A
#
# COMPACT_ATOMS: atom_id res chain seq x y z
N LEU A 1 14.79 -26.89 -17.40
CA LEU A 1 15.82 -25.90 -16.99
C LEU A 1 15.35 -25.06 -15.81
N PHE A 2 14.23 -24.32 -15.93
CA PHE A 2 13.65 -23.50 -14.84
C PHE A 2 13.57 -24.23 -13.48
N PHE A 3 12.97 -25.41 -13.43
CA PHE A 3 12.77 -26.16 -12.17
C PHE A 3 14.06 -26.50 -11.41
N PHE A 4 15.19 -26.63 -12.11
CA PHE A 4 16.49 -26.87 -11.48
C PHE A 4 17.18 -25.57 -11.04
N ARG A 5 16.86 -24.44 -11.69
CA ARG A 5 17.54 -23.15 -11.50
C ARG A 5 16.81 -22.20 -10.56
N VAL A 6 15.52 -22.41 -10.32
CA VAL A 6 14.75 -21.61 -9.33
C VAL A 6 15.25 -21.80 -7.89
N SER A 7 15.94 -22.91 -7.61
CA SER A 7 16.57 -23.20 -6.32
C SER A 7 18.09 -23.31 -6.44
N ASP A 8 18.69 -22.61 -7.41
CA ASP A 8 20.15 -22.58 -7.60
C ASP A 8 20.88 -21.98 -6.38
N ALA A 9 22.14 -22.34 -6.19
CA ALA A 9 22.97 -21.74 -5.14
C ALA A 9 23.24 -20.25 -5.42
N ILE A 10 23.33 -19.86 -6.70
CA ILE A 10 23.63 -18.49 -7.12
C ILE A 10 22.34 -17.65 -7.14
N ALA A 11 22.34 -16.54 -6.39
CA ALA A 11 21.17 -15.69 -6.21
C ALA A 11 20.72 -14.99 -7.50
N GLU A 12 21.66 -14.50 -8.30
CA GLU A 12 21.38 -13.88 -9.61
C GLU A 12 20.61 -14.84 -10.54
N ILE A 13 20.96 -16.13 -10.55
CA ILE A 13 20.25 -17.14 -11.36
C ILE A 13 18.81 -17.31 -10.87
N ARG A 14 18.60 -17.37 -9.54
CA ARG A 14 17.25 -17.46 -8.96
C ARG A 14 16.43 -16.21 -9.29
N ALA A 15 17.02 -15.03 -9.17
CA ALA A 15 16.39 -13.74 -9.49
C ALA A 15 15.91 -13.69 -10.95
N VAL A 16 16.76 -14.09 -11.91
CA VAL A 16 16.39 -14.18 -13.34
C VAL A 16 15.24 -15.17 -13.55
N CYS A 17 15.28 -16.34 -12.90
CA CYS A 17 14.18 -17.31 -13.01
C CYS A 17 12.85 -16.71 -12.54
N ILE A 18 12.84 -16.03 -11.39
CA ILE A 18 11.64 -15.42 -10.82
C ILE A 18 11.11 -14.26 -11.68
N GLU A 19 12.00 -13.48 -12.28
CA GLU A 19 11.60 -12.43 -13.21
C GLU A 19 10.87 -13.03 -14.43
N GLU A 20 11.49 -14.02 -15.09
CA GLU A 20 10.94 -14.62 -16.30
C GLU A 20 9.63 -15.36 -16.08
N ILE A 21 9.47 -16.09 -14.96
CA ILE A 21 8.20 -16.75 -14.67
C ILE A 21 7.08 -15.72 -14.44
N GLY A 22 7.39 -14.56 -13.85
CA GLY A 22 6.47 -13.43 -13.74
C GLY A 22 6.01 -12.91 -15.10
N VAL A 23 6.96 -12.75 -16.03
CA VAL A 23 6.67 -12.33 -17.41
C VAL A 23 5.76 -13.36 -18.11
N TRP A 24 6.04 -14.66 -18.00
CA TRP A 24 5.20 -15.69 -18.62
C TRP A 24 3.78 -15.73 -18.06
N MET A 25 3.65 -15.62 -16.74
CA MET A 25 2.35 -15.54 -16.07
C MET A 25 1.53 -14.33 -16.54
N LYS A 26 2.18 -13.21 -16.82
CA LYS A 26 1.53 -12.01 -17.35
C LYS A 26 1.17 -12.14 -18.84
N MET A 27 2.08 -12.66 -19.66
CA MET A 27 1.91 -12.73 -21.12
C MET A 27 0.92 -13.82 -21.55
N TYR A 28 0.86 -14.94 -20.84
CA TYR A 28 -0.04 -16.04 -21.19
C TYR A 28 -0.67 -16.66 -19.93
N SER A 29 -1.50 -15.85 -19.27
CA SER A 29 -2.13 -16.17 -17.99
C SER A 29 -3.04 -17.40 -18.00
N ASP A 30 -3.55 -17.83 -19.16
CA ASP A 30 -4.38 -19.03 -19.23
C ASP A 30 -3.58 -20.32 -19.08
N ALA A 31 -2.32 -20.31 -19.51
CA ALA A 31 -1.43 -21.46 -19.39
C ALA A 31 -0.56 -21.40 -18.12
N PHE A 32 -0.10 -20.20 -17.74
CA PHE A 32 0.95 -20.06 -16.71
C PHE A 32 0.46 -19.50 -15.38
N LEU A 33 -0.63 -18.73 -15.34
CA LEU A 33 -1.10 -18.16 -14.07
C LEU A 33 -1.99 -19.16 -13.32
N ASN A 34 -1.34 -20.11 -12.65
CA ASN A 34 -1.96 -21.10 -11.80
C ASN A 34 -1.01 -21.55 -10.68
N ASP A 35 -1.54 -22.28 -9.70
CA ASP A 35 -0.82 -22.72 -8.50
C ASP A 35 0.46 -23.53 -8.79
N SER A 36 0.52 -24.24 -9.92
CA SER A 36 1.70 -25.02 -10.29
C SER A 36 2.91 -24.13 -10.54
N TYR A 37 2.71 -22.88 -10.94
CA TYR A 37 3.75 -21.89 -11.19
C TYR A 37 3.86 -20.86 -10.06
N LEU A 38 2.73 -20.35 -9.55
CA LEU A 38 2.69 -19.33 -8.49
C LEU A 38 3.40 -19.79 -7.20
N LYS A 39 3.38 -21.09 -6.87
CA LYS A 39 4.07 -21.63 -5.70
C LYS A 39 5.57 -21.31 -5.69
N TYR A 40 6.21 -21.21 -6.85
CA TYR A 40 7.65 -20.90 -6.94
C TYR A 40 7.93 -19.46 -6.54
N VAL A 41 7.08 -18.52 -6.94
CA VAL A 41 7.18 -17.13 -6.48
C VAL A 41 6.91 -17.05 -4.97
N GLY A 42 5.85 -17.72 -4.50
CA GLY A 42 5.47 -17.72 -3.08
C GLY A 42 6.54 -18.30 -2.15
N TRP A 43 7.17 -19.42 -2.52
CA TRP A 43 8.30 -19.97 -1.75
C TRP A 43 9.50 -19.04 -1.79
N THR A 44 9.77 -18.42 -2.93
CA THR A 44 10.95 -17.57 -3.11
C THR A 44 10.80 -16.19 -2.45
N LEU A 45 9.61 -15.79 -1.99
CA LEU A 45 9.45 -14.66 -1.04
C LEU A 45 10.24 -14.85 0.28
N HIS A 46 10.64 -16.08 0.58
CA HIS A 46 11.43 -16.43 1.77
C HIS A 46 12.94 -16.55 1.47
N ASP A 47 13.39 -16.13 0.29
CA ASP A 47 14.81 -16.18 -0.06
C ASP A 47 15.66 -15.33 0.91
N ARG A 48 16.88 -15.78 1.18
CA ARG A 48 17.82 -15.09 2.07
C ARG A 48 18.35 -13.79 1.48
N GLN A 49 18.42 -13.72 0.15
CA GLN A 49 18.94 -12.58 -0.60
C GLN A 49 17.81 -11.66 -1.04
N GLY A 50 17.89 -10.38 -0.70
CA GLY A 50 16.80 -9.45 -1.00
C GLY A 50 16.64 -9.13 -2.47
N GLU A 51 17.68 -9.23 -3.30
CA GLU A 51 17.55 -9.11 -4.75
C GLU A 51 16.54 -10.12 -5.33
N VAL A 52 16.49 -11.34 -4.77
CA VAL A 52 15.57 -12.39 -5.22
C VAL A 52 14.16 -12.10 -4.71
N ARG A 53 14.04 -11.69 -3.43
CA ARG A 53 12.77 -11.26 -2.85
C ARG A 53 12.17 -10.07 -3.61
N LEU A 54 13.00 -9.12 -4.02
CA LEU A 54 12.63 -7.95 -4.82
C LEU A 54 12.03 -8.37 -6.17
N LYS A 55 12.64 -9.34 -6.86
CA LYS A 55 12.09 -9.87 -8.12
C LYS A 55 10.75 -10.57 -7.90
N CYS A 56 10.56 -11.29 -6.79
CA CYS A 56 9.25 -11.85 -6.46
C CYS A 56 8.17 -10.77 -6.35
N LEU A 57 8.45 -9.71 -5.58
CA LEU A 57 7.50 -8.61 -5.38
C LEU A 57 7.17 -7.91 -6.70
N LYS A 58 8.17 -7.58 -7.52
CA LYS A 58 7.95 -6.93 -8.84
C LYS A 58 7.17 -7.82 -9.81
N ALA A 59 7.46 -9.12 -9.83
CA ALA A 59 6.69 -10.09 -10.61
C ALA A 59 5.22 -10.08 -10.18
N LEU A 60 4.93 -10.14 -8.87
CA LEU A 60 3.57 -10.09 -8.33
C LEU A 60 2.88 -8.76 -8.66
N GLN A 61 3.53 -7.62 -8.43
CA GLN A 61 2.97 -6.31 -8.76
C GLN A 61 2.53 -6.24 -10.24
N SER A 62 3.32 -6.80 -11.15
CA SER A 62 2.99 -6.83 -12.58
C SER A 62 1.69 -7.60 -12.89
N LEU A 63 1.36 -8.60 -12.04
CA LEU A 63 0.13 -9.39 -12.14
C LEU A 63 -1.05 -8.65 -11.48
N TYR A 64 -0.87 -8.07 -10.27
CA TYR A 64 -1.89 -7.27 -9.58
C TYR A 64 -2.19 -5.92 -10.23
N THR A 65 -1.39 -5.48 -11.20
CA THR A 65 -1.75 -4.30 -12.01
C THR A 65 -2.90 -4.62 -12.95
N ASN A 66 -3.08 -5.89 -13.37
CA ASN A 66 -4.20 -6.30 -14.21
C ASN A 66 -5.33 -6.88 -13.35
N ARG A 67 -6.41 -6.11 -13.18
CA ARG A 67 -7.58 -6.48 -12.38
C ARG A 67 -8.26 -7.78 -12.83
N GLU A 68 -8.20 -8.11 -14.12
CA GLU A 68 -8.80 -9.34 -14.65
C GLU A 68 -8.12 -10.61 -14.12
N LEU A 69 -6.89 -10.50 -13.61
CA LEU A 69 -6.13 -11.63 -13.08
C LEU A 69 -6.42 -11.92 -11.60
N PHE A 70 -7.15 -11.04 -10.90
CA PHE A 70 -7.36 -11.14 -9.45
C PHE A 70 -8.02 -12.44 -9.01
N PRO A 71 -9.06 -12.95 -9.70
CA PRO A 71 -9.66 -14.24 -9.34
C PRO A 71 -8.65 -15.40 -9.37
N LYS A 72 -7.65 -15.35 -10.26
CA LYS A 72 -6.59 -16.37 -10.35
C LYS A 72 -5.52 -16.21 -9.27
N LEU A 73 -5.45 -15.05 -8.61
CA LEU A 73 -4.46 -14.72 -7.58
C LEU A 73 -5.00 -14.91 -6.16
N GLU A 74 -6.32 -14.92 -5.95
CA GLU A 74 -6.95 -14.92 -4.63
C GLU A 74 -6.42 -15.99 -3.67
N LEU A 75 -6.33 -17.25 -4.12
CA LEU A 75 -5.78 -18.35 -3.30
C LEU A 75 -4.31 -18.11 -2.93
N PHE A 76 -3.53 -17.55 -3.85
CA PHE A 76 -2.15 -17.19 -3.60
C PHE A 76 -2.06 -16.06 -2.58
N THR A 77 -2.86 -14.99 -2.74
CA THR A 77 -2.95 -13.88 -1.79
C THR A 77 -3.25 -14.39 -0.40
N ASN A 78 -4.32 -15.16 -0.24
CA ASN A 78 -4.75 -15.67 1.06
C ASN A 78 -3.68 -16.53 1.73
N ARG A 79 -2.92 -17.30 0.94
CA ARG A 79 -1.85 -18.16 1.46
C ARG A 79 -0.59 -17.40 1.86
N PHE A 80 -0.22 -16.35 1.13
CA PHE A 80 1.07 -15.66 1.29
C PHE A 80 0.94 -14.23 1.84
N LYS A 81 -0.28 -13.77 2.16
CA LYS A 81 -0.57 -12.44 2.70
C LYS A 81 0.33 -12.08 3.87
N ASP A 82 0.36 -12.91 4.91
CA ASP A 82 1.15 -12.64 6.13
C ASP A 82 2.64 -12.47 5.79
N ARG A 83 3.16 -13.26 4.84
CA ARG A 83 4.54 -13.11 4.38
C ARG A 83 4.74 -11.78 3.64
N ILE A 84 3.85 -11.42 2.73
CA ILE A 84 3.93 -10.16 1.96
C ILE A 84 3.86 -8.95 2.91
N VAL A 85 2.94 -8.96 3.87
CA VAL A 85 2.81 -7.91 4.89
C VAL A 85 4.06 -7.85 5.76
N SER A 86 4.61 -8.99 6.21
CA SER A 86 5.88 -8.98 6.99
C SER A 86 7.06 -8.36 6.23
N MET A 87 7.03 -8.38 4.89
CA MET A 87 8.09 -7.81 4.07
C MET A 87 8.03 -6.28 3.99
N THR A 88 6.98 -5.61 4.48
CA THR A 88 7.01 -4.14 4.64
C THR A 88 8.03 -3.68 5.69
N LEU A 89 8.48 -4.61 6.54
CA LEU A 89 9.57 -4.47 7.50
C LEU A 89 10.80 -5.29 7.09
N ASP A 90 10.98 -5.56 5.79
CA ASP A 90 12.16 -6.28 5.32
C ASP A 90 13.45 -5.54 5.70
N LYS A 91 14.50 -6.31 6.03
CA LYS A 91 15.82 -5.78 6.37
C LYS A 91 16.45 -4.92 5.27
N GLU A 92 16.05 -5.13 4.02
CA GLU A 92 16.49 -4.37 2.85
C GLU A 92 15.38 -3.39 2.44
N TYR A 93 15.64 -2.09 2.54
CA TYR A 93 14.62 -1.06 2.33
C TYR A 93 13.98 -1.09 0.93
N ASP A 94 14.74 -1.43 -0.11
CA ASP A 94 14.19 -1.55 -1.47
C ASP A 94 13.11 -2.65 -1.54
N VAL A 95 13.30 -3.75 -0.79
CA VAL A 95 12.30 -4.83 -0.70
C VAL A 95 11.08 -4.34 0.08
N ALA A 96 11.28 -3.60 1.18
CA ALA A 96 10.21 -3.03 1.98
C ALA A 96 9.32 -2.08 1.17
N VAL A 97 9.91 -1.19 0.37
CA VAL A 97 9.18 -0.28 -0.52
C VAL A 97 8.32 -1.06 -1.50
N GLU A 98 8.87 -2.07 -2.18
CA GLU A 98 8.11 -2.86 -3.14
C GLU A 98 7.04 -3.74 -2.48
N ALA A 99 7.23 -4.13 -1.21
CA ALA A 99 6.23 -4.86 -0.45
C ALA A 99 5.03 -3.96 -0.14
N ILE A 100 5.27 -2.72 0.31
CA ILE A 100 4.21 -1.74 0.58
C ILE A 100 3.42 -1.44 -0.71
N ARG A 101 4.10 -1.26 -1.84
CA ARG A 101 3.45 -1.06 -3.14
C ARG A 101 2.59 -2.26 -3.54
N LEU A 102 3.07 -3.49 -3.31
CA LEU A 102 2.30 -4.69 -3.58
C LEU A 102 1.06 -4.79 -2.68
N VAL A 103 1.20 -4.55 -1.37
CA VAL A 103 0.08 -4.50 -0.41
C VAL A 103 -0.94 -3.44 -0.83
N THR A 104 -0.48 -2.30 -1.34
CA THR A 104 -1.34 -1.24 -1.90
C THR A 104 -2.14 -1.70 -3.11
N LEU A 105 -1.53 -2.47 -4.02
CA LEU A 105 -2.24 -3.05 -5.18
C LEU A 105 -3.27 -4.11 -4.75
N ILE A 106 -2.93 -4.94 -3.75
CA ILE A 106 -3.83 -5.95 -3.19
C ILE A 106 -5.06 -5.27 -2.58
N LEU A 107 -4.86 -4.26 -1.73
CA LEU A 107 -5.94 -3.46 -1.12
C LEU A 107 -6.90 -2.91 -2.19
N HIS A 108 -6.35 -2.44 -3.30
CA HIS A 108 -7.13 -1.76 -4.33
C HIS A 108 -8.05 -2.67 -5.14
N GLY A 109 -7.72 -3.96 -5.29
CA GLY A 109 -8.63 -4.88 -5.98
C GLY A 109 -9.39 -5.84 -5.08
N SER A 110 -9.10 -5.88 -3.77
CA SER A 110 -10.01 -6.44 -2.77
C SER A 110 -9.77 -5.76 -1.41
N GLU A 111 -10.73 -4.94 -0.96
CA GLU A 111 -10.63 -4.28 0.35
C GLU A 111 -10.62 -5.29 1.51
N GLU A 112 -11.21 -6.47 1.30
CA GLU A 112 -11.31 -7.56 2.28
C GLU A 112 -10.03 -8.42 2.35
N ALA A 113 -9.09 -8.24 1.42
CA ALA A 113 -7.86 -9.05 1.38
C ALA A 113 -6.89 -8.74 2.54
N LEU A 114 -7.01 -7.58 3.18
CA LEU A 114 -6.16 -7.15 4.29
C LEU A 114 -7.02 -6.93 5.54
N SER A 115 -6.55 -7.45 6.68
CA SER A 115 -7.16 -7.16 7.98
C SER A 115 -6.81 -5.74 8.44
N ASN A 116 -7.49 -5.26 9.48
CA ASN A 116 -7.16 -3.96 10.09
C ASN A 116 -5.74 -3.97 10.67
N GLU A 117 -5.32 -5.05 11.32
CA GLU A 117 -3.97 -5.22 11.86
C GLU A 117 -2.90 -5.17 10.75
N ASP A 118 -3.18 -5.80 9.59
CA ASP A 118 -2.28 -5.71 8.43
C ASP A 118 -2.11 -4.25 7.96
N CYS A 119 -3.20 -3.47 7.98
CA CYS A 119 -3.18 -2.07 7.56
C CYS A 119 -2.47 -1.17 8.59
N GLU A 120 -2.73 -1.35 9.88
CA GLU A 120 -2.08 -0.62 10.98
C GLU A 120 -0.56 -0.77 10.95
N ASN A 121 -0.07 -1.99 10.69
CA ASN A 121 1.36 -2.26 10.52
C ASN A 121 1.99 -1.43 9.39
N VAL A 122 1.25 -1.15 8.31
CA VAL A 122 1.72 -0.30 7.20
C VAL A 122 1.60 1.17 7.54
N TYR A 123 0.56 1.58 8.26
CA TYR A 123 0.36 2.98 8.67
C TYR A 123 1.51 3.51 9.52
N HIS A 124 2.04 2.72 10.45
CA HIS A 124 3.19 3.14 11.26
C HIS A 124 4.44 3.49 10.43
N LEU A 125 4.54 2.96 9.20
CA LEU A 125 5.68 3.19 8.32
C LEU A 125 5.72 4.59 7.71
N VAL A 126 4.64 5.38 7.78
CA VAL A 126 4.66 6.82 7.38
C VAL A 126 5.66 7.63 8.20
N TYR A 127 6.05 7.12 9.37
CA TYR A 127 7.04 7.70 10.26
C TYR A 127 8.45 7.09 10.10
N SER A 128 8.67 6.25 9.09
CA SER A 128 9.96 5.61 8.85
C SER A 128 11.06 6.64 8.59
N ALA A 129 12.23 6.42 9.19
CA ALA A 129 13.43 7.23 8.93
C ALA A 129 13.91 7.11 7.46
N HIS A 130 13.53 6.03 6.76
CA HIS A 130 13.85 5.85 5.35
C HIS A 130 12.73 6.42 4.47
N ARG A 131 12.93 7.63 3.95
CA ARG A 131 11.90 8.38 3.21
C ARG A 131 11.18 7.58 2.11
N PRO A 132 11.83 6.76 1.26
CA PRO A 132 11.11 5.95 0.27
C PRO A 132 10.09 4.98 0.87
N VAL A 133 10.36 4.43 2.07
CA VAL A 133 9.40 3.59 2.80
C VAL A 133 8.24 4.43 3.32
N ALA A 134 8.55 5.59 3.91
CA ALA A 134 7.53 6.52 4.41
C ALA A 134 6.58 6.98 3.30
N VAL A 135 7.12 7.40 2.14
CA VAL A 135 6.31 7.83 1.00
C VAL A 135 5.45 6.70 0.44
N ALA A 136 6.00 5.48 0.31
CA ALA A 136 5.21 4.33 -0.12
C ALA A 136 4.06 4.01 0.86
N ALA A 137 4.31 4.12 2.17
CA ALA A 137 3.28 3.96 3.19
C ALA A 137 2.27 5.11 3.16
N GLY A 138 2.71 6.34 2.86
CA GLY A 138 1.85 7.50 2.64
C GLY A 138 0.91 7.31 1.44
N GLU A 139 1.38 6.72 0.34
CA GLU A 139 0.51 6.33 -0.78
C GLU A 139 -0.53 5.27 -0.37
N PHE A 140 -0.13 4.29 0.44
CA PHE A 140 -1.05 3.29 0.98
C PHE A 140 -2.13 3.93 1.87
N LEU A 141 -1.71 4.78 2.81
CA LEU A 141 -2.60 5.52 3.70
C LEU A 141 -3.56 6.41 2.93
N HIS A 142 -3.06 7.17 1.94
CA HIS A 142 -3.89 7.97 1.04
C HIS A 142 -4.96 7.10 0.38
N LYS A 143 -4.59 5.99 -0.26
CA LYS A 143 -5.60 5.15 -0.92
C LYS A 143 -6.65 4.60 0.05
N LYS A 144 -6.27 4.26 1.29
CA LYS A 144 -7.25 3.80 2.29
C LYS A 144 -8.15 4.92 2.79
N LEU A 145 -7.60 6.08 3.13
CA LEU A 145 -8.39 7.23 3.62
C LEU A 145 -9.38 7.71 2.56
N PHE A 146 -8.95 7.72 1.29
CA PHE A 146 -9.76 8.21 0.18
C PHE A 146 -10.69 7.15 -0.43
N SER A 147 -10.52 5.85 -0.17
CA SER A 147 -11.44 4.83 -0.71
C SER A 147 -12.87 4.98 -0.19
N ARG A 148 -13.03 5.58 0.99
CA ARG A 148 -14.33 5.84 1.64
C ARG A 148 -14.97 7.19 1.26
N HIS A 149 -14.33 7.96 0.40
CA HIS A 149 -14.75 9.32 0.07
C HIS A 149 -15.83 9.30 -1.02
N ASP A 150 -17.06 9.72 -0.69
CA ASP A 150 -18.09 10.06 -1.69
C ASP A 150 -17.99 11.56 -2.01
N PRO A 151 -17.47 11.94 -3.21
CA PRO A 151 -17.29 13.34 -3.56
C PRO A 151 -18.59 14.17 -3.50
N GLN A 152 -19.74 13.54 -3.78
CA GLN A 152 -21.02 14.25 -3.77
C GLN A 152 -21.49 14.53 -2.34
N ALA A 153 -21.29 13.58 -1.43
CA ALA A 153 -21.62 13.74 -0.02
C ALA A 153 -20.77 14.83 0.64
N GLU A 154 -19.46 14.85 0.33
CA GLU A 154 -18.50 15.80 0.90
C GLU A 154 -18.73 17.23 0.38
N GLU A 155 -19.03 17.38 -0.90
CA GLU A 155 -19.43 18.67 -1.50
C GLU A 155 -20.75 19.20 -0.88
N ALA A 156 -21.72 18.31 -0.65
CA ALA A 156 -22.97 18.69 0.01
C ALA A 156 -22.76 19.08 1.47
N LEU A 157 -21.86 18.39 2.19
CA LEU A 157 -21.52 18.71 3.57
C LEU A 157 -20.77 20.04 3.68
N ALA A 158 -19.81 20.30 2.80
CA ALA A 158 -19.10 21.57 2.72
C ALA A 158 -20.07 22.74 2.53
N LYS A 159 -20.99 22.64 1.55
CA LYS A 159 -22.03 23.66 1.34
C LYS A 159 -22.93 23.87 2.56
N ARG A 160 -23.32 22.80 3.26
CA ARG A 160 -24.13 22.89 4.47
C ARG A 160 -23.41 23.59 5.62
N ARG A 161 -22.10 23.35 5.76
CA ARG A 161 -21.25 24.01 6.76
C ARG A 161 -20.71 25.37 6.31
N GLY A 162 -21.05 25.82 5.09
CA GLY A 162 -20.56 27.08 4.53
C GLY A 162 -19.06 27.08 4.19
N ARG A 163 -18.46 25.89 4.02
CA ARG A 163 -17.06 25.71 3.64
C ARG A 163 -16.87 25.91 2.14
N ASN A 164 -15.73 26.47 1.75
CA ASN A 164 -15.36 26.62 0.35
C ASN A 164 -14.80 25.32 -0.26
N SER A 165 -14.34 24.38 0.58
CA SER A 165 -13.70 23.14 0.15
C SER A 165 -14.39 21.88 0.70
N PRO A 166 -14.51 20.80 -0.10
CA PRO A 166 -15.01 19.49 0.33
C PRO A 166 -14.02 18.70 1.20
N ASN A 167 -12.77 19.17 1.35
CA ASN A 167 -11.71 18.41 2.01
C ASN A 167 -11.82 18.34 3.54
N GLY A 168 -12.79 19.04 4.15
CA GLY A 168 -12.83 19.22 5.59
C GLY A 168 -12.86 17.91 6.40
N ASN A 169 -13.58 16.89 5.94
CA ASN A 169 -13.61 15.59 6.62
C ASN A 169 -12.28 14.84 6.47
N LEU A 170 -11.65 14.89 5.30
CA LEU A 170 -10.33 14.27 5.08
C LEU A 170 -9.25 14.88 5.96
N ILE A 171 -9.26 16.21 6.11
CA ILE A 171 -8.34 16.90 7.02
C ILE A 171 -8.58 16.45 8.46
N ARG A 172 -9.84 16.36 8.90
CA ARG A 172 -10.19 15.85 10.24
C ARG A 172 -9.73 14.41 10.44
N MET A 173 -9.94 13.53 9.45
CA MET A 173 -9.45 12.15 9.49
C MET A 173 -7.93 12.06 9.57
N LEU A 174 -7.20 12.93 8.86
CA LEU A 174 -5.74 12.99 8.95
C LEU A 174 -5.25 13.47 10.32
N VAL A 175 -5.95 14.43 10.94
CA VAL A 175 -5.66 14.87 12.31
C VAL A 175 -5.95 13.76 13.32
N LEU A 176 -7.09 13.07 13.19
CA LEU A 176 -7.42 11.92 14.04
C LEU A 176 -6.37 10.81 13.90
N PHE A 177 -5.97 10.47 12.67
CA PHE A 177 -4.90 9.53 12.41
C PHE A 177 -3.59 9.91 13.13
N PHE A 178 -3.20 11.19 13.05
CA PHE A 178 -2.01 11.69 13.75
C PHE A 178 -2.13 11.50 15.27
N LEU A 179 -3.26 11.89 15.86
CA LEU A 179 -3.51 11.80 17.29
C LEU A 179 -3.57 10.34 17.78
N GLU A 180 -4.27 9.46 17.06
CA GLU A 180 -4.42 8.03 17.41
C GLU A 180 -3.11 7.25 17.24
N SER A 181 -2.21 7.70 16.36
CA SER A 181 -0.97 6.97 16.10
C SER A 181 -0.01 6.95 17.30
N GLU A 182 -0.04 7.98 18.16
CA GLU A 182 0.81 8.12 19.37
C GLU A 182 2.33 7.87 19.17
N LEU A 183 2.84 7.87 17.93
CA LEU A 183 4.24 7.58 17.60
C LEU A 183 5.14 8.82 17.61
N HIS A 184 4.58 10.00 17.33
CA HIS A 184 5.32 11.26 17.21
C HIS A 184 4.54 12.43 17.80
N GLU A 185 5.26 13.35 18.46
CA GLU A 185 4.68 14.59 19.02
C GLU A 185 4.47 15.69 17.98
N HIS A 186 4.96 15.51 16.75
CA HIS A 186 4.85 16.49 15.67
C HIS A 186 4.51 15.84 14.33
N ALA A 187 3.78 16.56 13.47
CA ALA A 187 3.28 16.04 12.20
C ALA A 187 4.29 16.07 11.04
N ALA A 188 5.53 16.58 11.21
CA ALA A 188 6.46 16.82 10.11
C ALA A 188 6.73 15.58 9.22
N TYR A 189 6.96 14.40 9.81
CA TYR A 189 7.20 13.17 9.07
C TYR A 189 5.94 12.66 8.35
N LEU A 190 4.79 12.72 9.03
CA LEU A 190 3.50 12.38 8.42
C LEU A 190 3.23 13.25 7.20
N VAL A 191 3.41 14.57 7.32
CA VAL A 191 3.23 15.51 6.22
C VAL A 191 4.21 15.24 5.07
N ASP A 192 5.50 15.00 5.34
CA ASP A 192 6.47 14.66 4.28
C ASP A 192 6.11 13.35 3.55
N SER A 193 5.67 12.33 4.30
CA SER A 193 5.28 11.03 3.74
C SER A 193 4.10 11.13 2.76
N LEU A 194 3.18 12.07 3.00
CA LEU A 194 2.00 12.33 2.19
C LEU A 194 2.22 13.45 1.15
N TRP A 195 3.40 14.10 1.16
CA TRP A 195 3.66 15.30 0.37
C TRP A 195 3.62 15.06 -1.14
N GLU A 196 3.76 13.83 -1.61
CA GLU A 196 3.68 13.52 -3.05
C GLU A 196 2.27 13.04 -3.44
N SER A 197 1.65 12.22 -2.60
CA SER A 197 0.34 11.60 -2.88
C SER A 197 -0.86 12.50 -2.59
N SER A 198 -0.73 13.46 -1.65
CA SER A 198 -1.87 14.20 -1.07
C SER A 198 -1.67 15.71 -1.09
N GLN A 199 -0.94 16.26 -2.07
CA GLN A 199 -0.61 17.71 -2.11
C GLN A 199 -1.84 18.62 -2.09
N GLU A 200 -2.90 18.25 -2.81
CA GLU A 200 -4.12 19.05 -2.89
C GLU A 200 -4.76 19.21 -1.51
N LEU A 201 -4.80 18.13 -0.72
CA LEU A 201 -5.28 18.13 0.66
C LEU A 201 -4.35 18.94 1.59
N LEU A 202 -3.05 18.70 1.52
CA LEU A 202 -2.06 19.28 2.44
C LEU A 202 -1.83 20.79 2.21
N LYS A 203 -2.17 21.30 1.02
CA LYS A 203 -2.08 22.72 0.67
C LYS A 203 -3.41 23.46 0.76
N ASP A 204 -4.48 22.80 1.19
CA ASP A 204 -5.79 23.41 1.39
C ASP A 204 -5.83 24.22 2.72
N TRP A 205 -4.99 25.25 2.79
CA TRP A 205 -4.85 26.10 3.98
C TRP A 205 -6.11 26.91 4.28
N GLU A 206 -6.90 27.23 3.26
CA GLU A 206 -8.19 27.90 3.42
C GLU A 206 -9.14 26.98 4.19
N CYS A 207 -9.30 25.71 3.77
CA CYS A 207 -10.13 24.75 4.50
C CYS A 207 -9.60 24.51 5.92
N MET A 208 -8.29 24.36 6.11
CA MET A 208 -7.71 24.21 7.45
C MET A 208 -8.02 25.40 8.36
N THR A 209 -7.98 26.62 7.82
CA THR A 209 -8.28 27.84 8.57
C THR A 209 -9.77 27.92 8.91
N GLU A 210 -10.65 27.60 7.95
CA GLU A 210 -12.10 27.50 8.19
C GLU A 210 -12.41 26.52 9.32
N LEU A 211 -11.80 25.32 9.29
CA LEU A 211 -11.99 24.30 10.33
C LEU A 211 -11.58 24.75 11.73
N LEU A 212 -10.56 25.60 11.86
CA LEU A 212 -10.10 26.15 13.15
C LEU A 212 -10.98 27.28 13.66
N LEU A 213 -11.71 27.96 12.77
CA LEU A 213 -12.59 29.09 13.09
C LEU A 213 -14.06 28.65 13.28
N GLU A 214 -14.41 27.43 12.86
CA GLU A 214 -15.75 26.87 13.07
C GLU A 214 -16.09 26.77 14.56
N GLU A 215 -17.27 27.28 14.94
CA GLU A 215 -17.82 27.02 16.26
C GLU A 215 -18.14 25.53 16.40
N PRO A 216 -17.82 24.90 17.54
CA PRO A 216 -18.15 23.50 17.76
C PRO A 216 -19.67 23.32 17.67
N VAL A 217 -20.11 22.43 16.79
CA VAL A 217 -21.53 22.08 16.68
C VAL A 217 -21.91 21.35 17.96
N GLN A 218 -23.01 21.75 18.60
CA GLN A 218 -23.48 21.14 19.86
C GLN A 218 -23.51 19.60 19.77
N GLY A 219 -22.65 18.93 20.54
CA GLY A 219 -22.57 17.47 20.63
C GLY A 219 -21.27 16.81 20.14
N GLU A 220 -20.27 17.58 19.71
CA GLU A 220 -18.91 17.09 19.34
C GLU A 220 -17.84 17.41 20.43
N GLU A 221 -18.19 17.29 21.73
CA GLU A 221 -17.22 17.26 22.85
C GLU A 221 -16.84 15.82 23.24
#